data_AF-E6PRE7-F1
#
_entry.id   AF-E6PRE7-F1
#
_cell.length_a   1.000
_cell.length_b   1.000
_cell.length_c   1.000
_cell.angle_alpha   90.00
_cell.angle_beta   90.00
_cell.angle_gamma   90.00
#
_symmetry.space_group_name_H-M   'P 1'
#
loop_
_entity.id
_entity.type
_entity.pdbx_description
1 polymer ?
#
loop_
_entity_poly.entity_id
_entity_poly.type
_entity_poly.pdbx_seq_one_letter_code
_entity_poly.pdbx_strand_id
1 'polypeptide(L)'
;MTTVAFIDEGMKRMEQAVAKPLGIDRVRFVAPVRTGSRIRGVFSLVALEQQAANRFQMRLAVTVEIEGEVKPALVADWQTVLFMVQDRQSLPRTRSQVGRPAPLIKLQRSRTRRSRARR
;
A
#
# COMPACT_ATOMS: atom_id res chain seq x y z
N MET A 1 13.44 32.91 -8.58
CA MET A 1 14.09 31.64 -9.03
C MET A 1 14.23 30.61 -7.90
N THR A 2 13.69 30.85 -6.68
CA THR A 2 13.93 30.01 -5.49
C THR A 2 12.86 28.93 -5.25
N THR A 3 11.60 29.14 -5.68
CA THR A 3 10.49 28.21 -5.43
C THR A 3 10.60 26.90 -6.22
N VAL A 4 11.12 26.94 -7.45
CA VAL A 4 11.26 25.76 -8.31
C VAL A 4 12.36 24.82 -7.80
N ALA A 5 13.48 25.37 -7.32
CA ALA A 5 14.57 24.58 -6.75
C ALA A 5 14.16 23.85 -5.45
N PHE A 6 13.29 24.44 -4.64
CA PHE A 6 12.79 23.82 -3.41
C PHE A 6 11.84 22.65 -3.70
N ILE A 7 11.03 22.77 -4.76
CA ILE A 7 10.15 21.69 -5.22
C ILE A 7 10.98 20.56 -5.82
N ASP A 8 11.98 20.86 -6.66
CA ASP A 8 12.87 19.83 -7.24
C ASP A 8 13.67 19.07 -6.19
N GLU A 9 14.26 19.77 -5.22
CA GLU A 9 15.01 19.14 -4.12
C GLU A 9 14.09 18.35 -3.19
N GLY A 10 12.90 18.88 -2.90
CA GLY A 10 11.86 18.17 -2.15
C GLY A 10 11.41 16.88 -2.85
N MET A 11 11.21 16.93 -4.18
CA MET A 11 10.82 15.79 -5.00
C MET A 11 11.92 14.72 -5.08
N LYS A 12 13.19 15.11 -5.22
CA LYS A 12 14.33 14.17 -5.16
C LYS A 12 14.42 13.45 -3.82
N ARG A 13 14.14 14.14 -2.71
CA ARG A 13 14.10 13.50 -1.38
C ARG A 13 12.92 12.55 -1.24
N MET A 14 11.80 12.83 -1.89
CA MET A 14 10.67 11.91 -1.95
C MET A 14 10.95 10.65 -2.78
N GLU A 15 11.88 10.66 -3.75
CA GLU A 15 12.31 9.43 -4.44
C GLU A 15 12.90 8.39 -3.48
N GLN A 16 13.47 8.85 -2.37
CA GLN A 16 14.01 8.01 -1.31
C GLN A 16 12.95 7.65 -0.26
N ALA A 17 11.69 8.04 -0.41
CA ALA A 17 10.64 7.75 0.54
C ALA A 17 9.81 6.54 0.10
N VAL A 18 9.60 5.58 1.00
CA VAL A 18 8.59 4.53 0.81
C VAL A 18 7.31 4.96 1.50
N ALA A 19 6.25 5.11 0.70
CA ALA A 19 4.90 5.38 1.19
C ALA A 19 4.21 4.08 1.58
N LYS A 20 3.76 3.99 2.83
CA LYS A 20 2.86 2.95 3.31
C LYS A 20 1.48 3.57 3.55
N PRO A 21 0.46 3.23 2.75
CA PRO A 21 -0.92 3.62 3.06
C PRO A 21 -1.31 3.07 4.42
N LEU A 22 -1.83 3.93 5.29
CA LEU A 22 -2.32 3.52 6.60
C LEU A 22 -3.82 3.34 6.59
N GLY A 23 -4.53 4.20 5.86
CA GLY A 23 -5.98 4.14 5.75
C GLY A 23 -6.58 5.42 5.21
N ILE A 24 -7.91 5.52 5.33
CA ILE A 24 -8.72 6.66 4.94
C ILE A 24 -9.63 6.98 6.12
N ASP A 25 -9.50 8.17 6.69
CA ASP A 25 -10.26 8.58 7.87
C ASP A 25 -11.74 8.80 7.53
N ARG A 26 -11.97 9.42 6.36
CA ARG A 26 -13.29 9.73 5.86
C ARG A 26 -13.31 9.56 4.36
N VAL A 27 -14.36 8.91 3.84
CA VAL A 27 -14.62 8.80 2.41
C VAL A 27 -16.10 9.00 2.13
N ARG A 28 -16.40 9.71 1.04
CA ARG A 28 -17.76 9.85 0.51
C ARG A 28 -17.75 9.59 -0.98
N PHE A 29 -18.55 8.62 -1.41
CA PHE A 29 -18.85 8.40 -2.82
C PHE A 29 -20.03 9.29 -3.20
N VAL A 30 -19.79 10.28 -4.05
CA VAL A 30 -20.73 11.37 -4.33
C VAL A 30 -21.52 11.10 -5.62
N ALA A 31 -20.87 10.56 -6.65
CA ALA A 31 -21.51 10.22 -7.91
C ALA A 31 -20.95 8.90 -8.48
N PRO A 32 -21.76 8.09 -9.18
CA PRO A 32 -21.29 6.88 -9.85
C PRO A 32 -20.39 7.22 -11.04
N VAL A 33 -19.37 6.39 -11.28
CA VAL A 33 -18.49 6.52 -12.45
C VAL A 33 -18.94 5.52 -13.52
N ARG A 34 -19.36 6.04 -14.69
CA ARG A 34 -19.75 5.17 -15.81
C ARG A 34 -18.52 4.58 -16.49
N THR A 35 -18.62 3.36 -17.00
CA THR A 35 -17.57 2.75 -17.81
C THR A 35 -17.19 3.65 -18.98
N GLY A 36 -15.90 3.78 -19.25
CA GLY A 36 -15.37 4.65 -20.30
C GLY A 36 -15.22 6.12 -19.91
N SER A 37 -15.70 6.53 -18.73
CA SER A 37 -15.46 7.89 -18.23
C SER A 37 -13.98 8.07 -17.89
N ARG A 38 -13.48 9.29 -18.12
CA ARG A 38 -12.17 9.71 -17.64
C ARG A 38 -12.30 10.33 -16.25
N ILE A 39 -11.36 10.00 -15.38
CA ILE A 39 -11.31 10.53 -14.02
C ILE A 39 -9.97 11.19 -13.74
N ARG A 40 -9.98 12.17 -12.84
CA ARG A 40 -8.79 12.90 -12.39
C ARG A 40 -8.72 12.89 -10.87
N GLY A 41 -7.59 12.40 -10.34
CA GLY A 41 -7.29 12.52 -8.91
C GLY A 41 -6.65 13.88 -8.61
N VAL A 42 -7.24 14.61 -7.67
CA VAL A 42 -6.71 15.85 -7.12
C VAL A 42 -6.31 15.58 -5.68
N PHE A 43 -5.03 15.75 -5.37
CA PHE A 43 -4.46 15.48 -4.05
C PHE A 43 -3.89 16.79 -3.50
N SER A 44 -4.31 17.17 -2.30
CA SER A 44 -3.80 18.34 -1.60
C SER A 44 -3.16 17.91 -0.28
N LEU A 45 -1.90 18.31 -0.06
CA LEU A 45 -1.22 18.04 1.20
C LEU A 45 -1.86 18.85 2.32
N VAL A 46 -2.51 18.16 3.26
CA VAL A 46 -3.16 18.78 4.43
C VAL A 46 -2.16 18.92 5.57
N ALA A 47 -1.37 17.88 5.82
CA ALA A 47 -0.34 17.89 6.85
C ALA A 47 0.79 16.92 6.52
N LEU A 48 2.00 17.29 6.94
CA LEU A 48 3.17 16.42 6.96
C LEU A 48 3.87 16.60 8.30
N GLU A 49 3.85 15.57 9.14
CA GLU A 49 4.33 15.62 10.51
C GLU A 49 5.43 14.58 10.71
N GLN A 50 6.59 15.00 11.21
CA GLN A 50 7.67 14.07 11.53
C GLN A 50 7.36 13.36 12.86
N GLN A 51 7.16 12.05 12.81
CA GLN A 51 6.89 11.21 13.98
C GLN A 51 8.18 10.61 14.57
N ALA A 52 9.20 10.40 13.72
CA ALA A 52 10.55 10.00 14.12
C ALA A 52 11.56 10.39 13.03
N ALA A 53 12.87 10.21 13.28
CA ALA A 53 13.96 10.63 12.38
C ALA A 53 13.72 10.30 10.89
N ASN A 54 13.18 9.12 10.58
CA ASN A 54 12.89 8.68 9.21
C ASN A 54 11.42 8.31 8.98
N ARG A 55 10.51 8.78 9.83
CA ARG A 55 9.08 8.43 9.75
C ARG A 55 8.23 9.68 9.80
N PHE A 56 7.46 9.90 8.75
CA PHE A 56 6.56 11.04 8.63
C PHE A 56 5.14 10.55 8.45
N GLN A 57 4.20 11.18 9.13
CA GLN A 57 2.78 10.99 8.90
C GLN A 57 2.30 12.07 7.93
N MET A 58 1.67 11.64 6.84
CA MET A 58 1.15 12.50 5.79
C MET A 58 -0.37 12.35 5.72
N ARG A 59 -1.07 13.48 5.68
CA ARG A 59 -2.51 13.58 5.45
C ARG A 59 -2.77 14.31 4.14
N LEU A 60 -3.58 13.73 3.27
CA LEU A 60 -3.98 14.30 1.99
C LEU A 60 -5.50 14.47 1.95
N ALA A 61 -5.98 15.61 1.48
CA ALA A 61 -7.34 15.76 1.00
C ALA A 61 -7.36 15.28 -0.45
N VAL A 62 -8.27 14.37 -0.77
CA VAL A 62 -8.36 13.71 -2.07
C VAL A 62 -9.74 13.95 -2.66
N THR A 63 -9.78 14.40 -3.91
CA THR A 63 -10.99 14.48 -4.72
C THR A 63 -10.75 13.71 -6.01
N VAL A 64 -11.67 12.83 -6.37
CA VAL A 64 -11.68 12.18 -7.69
C VAL A 64 -12.78 12.82 -8.52
N GLU A 65 -12.40 13.59 -9.51
CA GLU A 65 -13.30 14.25 -10.44
C GLU A 65 -13.58 13.33 -11.64
N ILE A 66 -14.75 13.52 -12.26
CA ILE A 66 -15.13 12.86 -13.52
C ILE A 66 -15.18 13.94 -14.60
N GLU A 67 -14.56 13.70 -15.75
CA GLU A 67 -14.55 14.66 -16.86
C GLU A 67 -15.98 14.97 -17.32
N GLY A 68 -16.33 16.27 -17.37
CA GLY A 68 -17.64 16.75 -17.80
C GLY A 68 -18.76 16.69 -16.75
N GLU A 69 -18.50 16.21 -15.54
CA GLU A 69 -19.48 16.16 -14.45
C GLU A 69 -19.22 17.25 -13.41
N VAL A 70 -20.28 17.83 -12.84
CA VAL A 70 -20.17 18.86 -11.79
C VAL A 70 -19.84 18.24 -10.43
N LYS A 71 -20.31 17.02 -10.18
CA LYS A 71 -20.09 16.31 -8.91
C LYS A 71 -18.90 15.37 -9.06
N PRO A 72 -17.99 15.32 -8.06
CA PRO A 72 -16.90 14.35 -8.07
C PRO A 72 -17.43 12.93 -7.89
N ALA A 73 -16.62 11.93 -8.25
CA ALA A 73 -16.86 10.55 -7.91
C ALA A 73 -16.72 10.32 -6.40
N LEU A 74 -15.62 10.81 -5.81
CA LEU A 74 -15.39 10.69 -4.37
C LEU A 74 -14.60 11.86 -3.80
N VAL A 75 -14.79 12.09 -2.50
CA VAL A 75 -13.93 12.94 -1.66
C VAL A 75 -13.46 12.15 -0.45
N ALA A 76 -12.20 12.30 -0.06
CA ALA A 76 -11.60 11.53 1.02
C ALA A 76 -10.49 12.26 1.78
N ASP A 77 -10.33 11.90 3.05
CA ASP A 77 -9.19 12.25 3.89
C ASP A 77 -8.25 11.04 3.97
N TRP A 78 -7.14 11.09 3.24
CA TRP A 78 -6.23 9.98 3.05
C TRP A 78 -5.01 10.07 3.98
N GLN A 79 -4.66 8.94 4.62
CA GLN A 79 -3.51 8.85 5.51
C GLN A 79 -2.43 7.90 4.98
N THR A 80 -1.19 8.40 4.97
CA THR A 80 0.00 7.64 4.60
C THR A 80 1.10 7.88 5.62
N VAL A 81 1.91 6.86 5.87
CA VAL A 81 3.20 7.03 6.54
C VAL A 81 4.31 6.95 5.49
N LEU A 82 5.13 7.99 5.43
CA LEU A 82 6.34 8.01 4.62
C LEU A 82 7.51 7.55 5.48
N PHE A 83 8.29 6.61 4.97
CA PHE A 83 9.56 6.20 5.54
C PHE A 83 10.69 6.70 4.65
N MET A 84 11.51 7.60 5.16
CA MET A 84 12.72 8.06 4.44
C MET A 84 13.75 6.94 4.48
N VAL A 85 14.14 6.46 3.30
CA VAL A 85 15.16 5.42 3.14
C VAL A 85 16.53 6.10 3.17
N GLN A 86 17.15 6.15 4.35
CA GLN A 86 18.56 6.53 4.48
C GLN A 86 19.50 5.42 3.98
N ASP A 87 19.05 4.16 4.01
CA ASP A 87 19.81 3.01 3.54
C ASP A 87 18.87 1.93 2.99
N ARG A 88 19.09 1.45 1.76
CA ARG A 88 18.17 0.53 1.04
C ARG A 88 17.91 -0.79 1.81
N GLN A 89 18.75 -1.11 2.79
CA GLN A 89 18.65 -2.30 3.64
C GLN A 89 17.70 -2.14 4.85
N SER A 90 17.28 -0.92 5.20
CA SER A 90 16.49 -0.65 6.42
C SER A 90 14.98 -0.69 6.23
N LEU A 91 14.47 -0.97 5.02
CA LEU A 91 13.05 -1.22 4.83
C LEU A 91 12.62 -2.37 5.75
N PRO A 92 11.46 -2.27 6.42
CA PRO A 92 10.91 -3.41 7.11
C PRO A 92 10.74 -4.50 6.05
N ARG A 93 11.63 -5.50 6.09
CA ARG A 93 11.43 -6.73 5.35
C ARG A 93 10.07 -7.19 5.80
N THR A 94 9.06 -7.03 4.94
CA THR A 94 7.80 -7.70 5.14
C THR A 94 8.18 -9.16 5.15
N ARG A 95 8.39 -9.70 6.36
CA ARG A 95 8.67 -11.11 6.55
C ARG A 95 7.40 -11.73 6.02
N SER A 96 7.49 -12.30 4.82
CA SER A 96 6.45 -13.08 4.22
C SER A 96 6.06 -14.16 5.22
N GLN A 97 5.04 -13.87 6.03
CA GLN A 97 4.10 -14.89 6.48
C GLN A 97 3.14 -15.16 5.31
N VAL A 98 3.69 -15.46 4.14
CA VAL A 98 3.02 -16.31 3.17
C VAL A 98 3.49 -17.70 3.57
N GLY A 99 2.55 -18.50 4.06
CA GLY A 99 2.80 -19.78 4.68
C GLY A 99 3.83 -20.61 3.92
N ARG A 100 4.84 -21.08 4.65
CA ARG A 100 5.61 -22.26 4.24
C ARG A 100 4.58 -23.33 3.86
N PRO A 101 4.70 -24.01 2.70
CA PRO A 101 3.81 -25.13 2.43
C PRO A 101 3.93 -26.11 3.60
N ALA A 102 2.78 -26.54 4.13
CA ALA A 102 2.72 -27.56 5.17
C ALA A 102 3.57 -28.77 4.71
N PRO A 103 4.39 -29.37 5.60
CA PRO A 103 5.19 -30.51 5.19
C PRO A 103 4.25 -31.63 4.72
N LEU A 104 4.44 -32.10 3.48
CA LEU A 104 3.74 -33.26 2.94
C LEU A 104 3.92 -34.43 3.92
N ILE A 105 2.83 -34.86 4.53
CA ILE A 105 2.76 -36.14 5.23
C ILE A 105 3.08 -37.20 4.17
N LYS A 106 4.26 -37.83 4.28
CA LYS A 106 4.60 -39.00 3.46
C LYS A 106 3.61 -40.10 3.81
N LEU A 107 2.64 -40.33 2.94
CA LEU A 107 1.77 -41.50 2.98
C LEU A 107 2.67 -42.74 2.84
N GLN A 108 3.02 -43.35 3.97
CA GLN A 108 3.68 -44.65 3.95
C GLN A 108 2.68 -45.65 3.38
N ARG A 109 2.91 -46.04 2.12
CA ARG A 109 2.25 -47.21 1.54
C ARG A 109 2.67 -48.43 2.34
N SER A 110 1.80 -48.88 3.25
CA SER A 110 1.94 -50.16 3.92
C SER A 110 1.85 -51.27 2.85
N ARG A 111 3.01 -51.81 2.48
CA ARG A 111 3.10 -53.12 1.82
C ARG A 111 2.62 -54.17 2.81
N THR A 112 1.35 -54.55 2.74
CA THR A 112 0.85 -55.73 3.44
C THR A 112 1.42 -56.97 2.74
N ARG A 113 2.59 -57.39 3.21
CA ARG A 113 3.25 -58.63 2.80
C ARG A 113 2.44 -59.79 3.38
N ARG A 114 1.91 -60.65 2.52
CA ARG A 114 1.39 -61.99 2.88
C ARG A 114 2.45 -62.75 3.68
N SER A 115 2.07 -63.36 4.81
CA SER A 115 2.66 -64.62 5.28
C SER A 115 1.70 -65.41 6.17
N ARG A 116 1.24 -66.51 5.57
CA ARG A 116 0.67 -67.75 6.11
C ARG A 116 0.97 -68.14 7.57
N ALA A 117 -0.05 -68.84 8.12
CA ALA A 117 -0.02 -70.12 8.87
C ALA A 117 -0.02 -70.10 10.40
N ARG A 118 -1.12 -70.61 11.00
CA ARG A 118 -1.19 -71.84 11.84
C ARG A 118 -2.41 -71.80 12.78
N ARG A 119 -3.46 -72.56 12.47
CA ARG A 119 -4.01 -73.66 13.29
C ARG A 119 -5.09 -74.39 12.49
#